data_AF-A0A4U3EWK5-F1
#
_entry.id   AF-A0A4U3EWK5-F1
#
_cell.length_a   1.000
_cell.length_b   1.000
_cell.length_c   1.000
_cell.angle_alpha   90.00
_cell.angle_beta   90.00
_cell.angle_gamma   90.00
#
_symmetry.space_group_name_H-M   'P 1'
#
loop_
_entity.id
_entity.type
_entity.pdbx_description
1 polymer ?
#
loop_
_entity_poly.entity_id
_entity_poly.type
_entity_poly.pdbx_seq_one_letter_code
_entity_poly.pdbx_strand_id
1 'polypeptide(L)'
;MKRLLLIAALLASLSPLAVHTAYADSARITLAPGITLHLGDRDDRGRYWDGGRWRDNHWWRNNYRYDEGRWWRHEQWRRHQEMRRHHQWEKEGRWRDHDRRREWRHHENERRHYERDRRDRHDRW
;
A
#
# COMPACT_ATOMS: atom_id res chain seq x y z
N MET A 1 -58.23 5.39 -4.88
CA MET A 1 -57.02 5.63 -4.04
C MET A 1 -56.06 4.41 -3.97
N LYS A 2 -56.42 3.19 -4.41
CA LYS A 2 -55.55 1.99 -4.32
C LYS A 2 -54.71 1.69 -5.58
N ARG A 3 -55.03 2.31 -6.73
CA ARG A 3 -54.33 2.11 -8.02
C ARG A 3 -53.00 2.88 -8.11
N LEU A 4 -52.89 3.99 -7.38
CA LEU A 4 -51.65 4.78 -7.31
C LEU A 4 -50.56 4.10 -6.46
N LEU A 5 -50.95 3.25 -5.50
CA LEU A 5 -50.00 2.50 -4.67
C LEU A 5 -49.30 1.37 -5.44
N LEU A 6 -49.96 0.79 -6.46
CA LEU A 6 -49.37 -0.24 -7.31
C LEU A 6 -48.32 0.33 -8.28
N ILE A 7 -48.50 1.57 -8.73
CA ILE A 7 -47.54 2.26 -9.59
C ILE A 7 -46.27 2.64 -8.81
N ALA A 8 -46.43 3.07 -7.55
CA ALA A 8 -45.30 3.37 -6.67
C ALA A 8 -44.45 2.13 -6.32
N ALA A 9 -45.09 0.96 -6.14
CA ALA A 9 -44.38 -0.30 -5.89
C ALA A 9 -43.62 -0.81 -7.13
N LEU A 10 -44.13 -0.55 -8.34
CA LEU A 10 -43.50 -0.98 -9.60
C LEU A 10 -42.32 -0.08 -10.02
N LEU A 11 -42.30 1.19 -9.56
CA LEU A 11 -41.18 2.11 -9.78
C LEU A 11 -40.01 1.86 -8.82
N ALA A 12 -40.25 1.24 -7.66
CA ALA A 12 -39.21 0.89 -6.69
C ALA A 12 -38.40 -0.36 -7.10
N SER A 13 -38.90 -1.20 -8.01
CA SER A 13 -38.21 -2.39 -8.51
C SER A 13 -37.30 -2.12 -9.71
N LEU A 14 -37.25 -0.89 -10.22
CA LEU A 14 -36.43 -0.49 -11.37
C LEU A 14 -35.13 0.21 -10.97
N SER A 15 -34.50 -0.20 -9.87
CA SER A 15 -33.17 0.30 -9.49
C SER A 15 -32.14 -0.83 -9.46
N PRO A 16 -31.39 -1.02 -10.56
CA PRO A 16 -30.04 -1.50 -10.49
C PRO A 16 -29.10 -0.30 -10.66
N LEU A 17 -29.25 0.74 -9.84
CA LEU A 17 -28.11 1.61 -9.57
C LEU A 17 -27.31 0.97 -8.46
N ALA A 18 -26.63 -0.12 -8.84
CA ALA A 18 -25.41 -0.53 -8.17
C ALA A 18 -24.47 0.67 -8.26
N VAL A 19 -24.51 1.52 -7.25
CA VAL A 19 -23.39 2.41 -6.92
C VAL A 19 -22.25 1.44 -6.65
N HIS A 20 -21.50 1.14 -7.71
CA HIS A 20 -20.21 0.51 -7.57
C HIS A 20 -19.40 1.53 -6.80
N THR A 21 -19.38 1.38 -5.48
CA THR A 21 -18.28 1.89 -4.69
C THR A 21 -17.06 1.36 -5.41
N ALA A 22 -16.29 2.28 -6.02
CA ALA A 22 -15.06 1.94 -6.69
C ALA A 22 -14.10 1.45 -5.61
N TYR A 23 -14.25 0.19 -5.23
CA TYR A 23 -13.18 -0.57 -4.62
C TYR A 23 -12.09 -0.57 -5.66
N ALA A 24 -10.93 -0.03 -5.29
CA ALA A 24 -9.75 -0.02 -6.13
C ALA A 24 -9.18 -1.44 -6.24
N ASP A 25 -9.96 -2.36 -6.81
CA ASP A 25 -9.41 -3.51 -7.49
C ASP A 25 -8.90 -2.97 -8.83
N SER A 26 -7.69 -2.42 -8.80
CA SER A 26 -7.12 -1.49 -9.79
C SER A 26 -7.05 -1.99 -11.25
N ALA A 27 -7.67 -3.12 -11.58
CA ALA A 27 -7.39 -3.87 -12.79
C ALA A 27 -8.55 -4.72 -13.33
N ARG A 28 -9.84 -4.46 -13.04
CA ARG A 28 -10.91 -5.21 -13.70
C ARG A 28 -12.22 -4.42 -13.83
N ILE A 29 -12.71 -4.29 -15.07
CA ILE A 29 -13.98 -3.67 -15.41
C ILE A 29 -14.82 -4.68 -16.18
N THR A 30 -16.08 -4.84 -15.78
CA THR A 30 -17.04 -5.66 -16.53
C THR A 30 -17.75 -4.78 -17.55
N LEU A 31 -17.55 -5.06 -18.84
CA LEU A 31 -18.19 -4.31 -19.93
C LEU A 31 -19.60 -4.85 -20.22
N ALA A 32 -19.76 -6.18 -20.09
CA ALA A 32 -21.01 -6.90 -20.30
C ALA A 32 -20.94 -8.23 -19.54
N PRO A 33 -22.07 -8.96 -19.37
CA PRO A 33 -22.03 -10.31 -18.79
C PRO A 33 -21.02 -11.20 -19.55
N GLY A 34 -20.00 -11.69 -18.84
CA GLY A 34 -18.93 -12.53 -19.43
C GLY A 34 -17.79 -11.78 -20.10
N ILE A 35 -17.83 -10.44 -20.20
CA ILE A 35 -16.76 -9.63 -20.79
C ILE A 35 -16.10 -8.79 -19.70
N THR A 36 -14.90 -9.20 -19.29
CA THR A 36 -14.06 -8.48 -18.33
C THR A 36 -12.84 -7.92 -19.02
N LEU A 37 -12.50 -6.67 -18.70
CA LEU A 37 -11.33 -5.97 -19.20
C LEU A 37 -10.42 -5.59 -18.04
N HIS A 38 -9.17 -6.01 -18.12
CA HIS A 38 -8.16 -5.81 -17.10
C HIS A 38 -7.18 -4.71 -17.46
N LEU A 39 -6.61 -4.06 -16.43
CA LEU A 39 -5.56 -3.06 -16.63
C LEU A 39 -4.38 -3.72 -17.35
N GLY A 40 -3.98 -3.16 -18.49
CA GLY A 40 -2.93 -3.69 -19.34
C GLY A 40 -3.36 -4.80 -20.29
N ASP A 41 -4.66 -5.09 -20.40
CA ASP A 41 -5.19 -5.89 -21.50
C ASP A 41 -4.89 -5.22 -22.83
N ARG A 42 -4.66 -6.05 -23.85
CA ARG A 42 -4.23 -5.62 -25.17
C ARG A 42 -5.32 -5.92 -26.21
N ASP A 43 -5.66 -4.93 -27.02
CA ASP A 43 -6.57 -5.12 -28.16
C ASP A 43 -5.83 -5.66 -29.40
N ASP A 44 -6.59 -6.03 -30.44
CA ASP A 44 -6.05 -6.53 -31.72
C ASP A 44 -5.13 -5.53 -32.43
N ARG A 45 -5.19 -4.25 -32.04
CA ARG A 45 -4.35 -3.17 -32.59
C ARG A 45 -3.08 -2.94 -31.76
N GLY A 46 -2.86 -3.73 -30.70
CA GLY A 46 -1.71 -3.62 -29.81
C GLY A 46 -1.78 -2.47 -28.81
N ARG A 47 -2.95 -1.86 -28.62
CA ARG A 47 -3.20 -0.81 -27.61
C ARG A 47 -3.50 -1.46 -26.27
N TYR A 48 -3.11 -0.78 -25.20
CA TYR A 48 -3.29 -1.24 -23.83
C TYR A 48 -4.44 -0.53 -23.13
N TRP A 49 -5.20 -1.25 -22.33
CA TRP A 49 -6.25 -0.68 -21.50
C TRP A 49 -5.69 -0.03 -20.23
N ASP A 50 -5.94 1.26 -20.01
CA ASP A 50 -5.46 2.00 -18.83
C ASP A 50 -6.41 2.08 -17.64
N GLY A 51 -7.54 1.37 -17.72
CA GLY A 51 -8.63 1.47 -16.74
C GLY A 51 -9.78 2.38 -17.19
N GLY A 52 -9.65 3.11 -18.30
CA GLY A 52 -10.76 3.88 -18.87
C GLY A 52 -10.70 4.10 -20.38
N ARG A 53 -9.51 4.00 -20.99
CA ARG A 53 -9.30 4.19 -22.43
C ARG A 53 -8.22 3.24 -22.94
N TRP A 54 -8.31 2.93 -24.24
CA TRP A 54 -7.25 2.26 -24.98
C TRP A 54 -6.13 3.27 -25.28
N ARG A 55 -4.89 2.89 -24.99
CA ARG A 55 -3.69 3.71 -25.14
C ARG A 55 -2.71 3.03 -26.06
N ASP A 56 -2.03 3.79 -26.89
CA ASP A 56 -0.99 3.25 -27.76
C ASP A 56 0.18 2.67 -26.95
N ASN A 57 0.97 1.83 -27.63
CA ASN A 57 2.10 1.12 -27.02
C ASN A 57 3.14 2.08 -26.42
N HIS A 58 3.42 3.19 -27.09
CA HIS A 58 4.45 4.15 -26.68
C HIS A 58 4.02 4.86 -25.39
N TRP A 59 2.79 5.37 -25.36
CA TRP A 59 2.21 5.98 -24.16
C TRP A 59 2.20 5.00 -22.98
N TRP A 60 1.83 3.74 -23.23
CA TRP A 60 1.79 2.71 -22.19
C TRP A 60 3.16 2.53 -21.53
N ARG A 61 4.20 2.31 -22.34
CA ARG A 61 5.57 2.11 -21.84
C ARG A 61 6.14 3.31 -21.10
N ASN A 62 5.67 4.51 -21.40
CA ASN A 62 6.11 5.74 -20.72
C ASN A 62 5.38 5.99 -19.39
N ASN A 63 4.18 5.44 -19.21
CA ASN A 63 3.35 5.72 -18.04
C ASN A 63 3.25 4.53 -17.08
N TYR A 64 3.39 3.32 -17.60
CA TYR A 64 3.21 2.08 -16.87
C TYR A 64 4.44 1.18 -16.99
N ARG A 65 4.74 0.49 -15.89
CA ARG A 65 5.72 -0.61 -15.81
C ARG A 65 5.06 -1.86 -15.26
N TYR A 66 5.53 -3.01 -15.71
CA TYR A 66 5.15 -4.28 -15.11
C TYR A 66 6.16 -4.63 -14.02
N ASP A 67 5.70 -4.81 -12.78
CA ASP A 67 6.55 -5.07 -11.62
C ASP A 67 5.73 -5.78 -10.54
N GLU A 68 6.35 -6.70 -9.79
CA GLU A 68 5.67 -7.45 -8.71
C GLU A 68 4.35 -8.12 -9.17
N GLY A 69 4.32 -8.64 -10.41
CA GLY A 69 3.17 -9.37 -10.95
C GLY A 69 2.00 -8.50 -11.41
N ARG A 70 2.14 -7.17 -11.43
CA ARG A 70 1.08 -6.24 -11.85
C ARG A 70 1.60 -5.02 -12.61
N TRP A 71 0.68 -4.33 -13.28
CA TRP A 71 0.96 -3.03 -13.86
C TRP A 71 0.96 -1.94 -12.80
N TRP A 72 1.98 -1.11 -12.82
CA TRP A 72 2.14 0.06 -11.96
C TRP A 72 2.27 1.32 -12.79
N ARG A 73 1.51 2.35 -12.44
CA ARG A 73 1.78 3.69 -12.94
C ARG A 73 3.10 4.19 -12.33
N HIS A 74 3.97 4.79 -13.14
CA HIS A 74 5.32 5.18 -12.73
C HIS A 74 5.36 6.01 -11.43
N GLU A 75 4.46 6.98 -11.29
CA GLU A 75 4.41 7.81 -10.09
C GLU A 75 4.04 7.03 -8.81
N GLN A 76 3.09 6.10 -8.92
CA GLN A 76 2.70 5.23 -7.81
C GLN A 76 3.83 4.28 -7.44
N TRP A 77 4.52 3.72 -8.45
CA TRP A 77 5.68 2.87 -8.20
C TRP A 77 6.81 3.65 -7.52
N ARG A 78 7.09 4.88 -7.96
CA ARG A 78 8.10 5.74 -7.33
C ARG A 78 7.76 6.00 -5.86
N ARG A 79 6.52 6.38 -5.56
CA ARG A 79 6.04 6.55 -4.17
C ARG A 79 6.13 5.27 -3.35
N HIS A 80 5.78 4.13 -3.94
CA HIS A 80 5.88 2.83 -3.28
C HIS A 80 7.33 2.49 -2.91
N GLN A 81 8.27 2.74 -3.83
CA GLN A 81 9.70 2.53 -3.59
C GLN A 81 10.24 3.49 -2.53
N GLU A 82 9.86 4.76 -2.57
CA GLU A 82 10.23 5.75 -1.55
C GLU A 82 9.72 5.33 -0.16
N MET A 83 8.45 4.90 -0.06
CA MET A 83 7.88 4.40 1.18
C MET A 83 8.63 3.18 1.71
N ARG A 84 8.97 2.22 0.83
CA ARG A 84 9.76 1.04 1.22
C ARG A 84 11.14 1.41 1.75
N ARG A 85 11.82 2.35 1.08
CA ARG A 85 13.11 2.86 1.56
C ARG A 85 12.94 3.55 2.91
N HIS A 86 11.98 4.46 3.04
CA HIS A 86 11.73 5.17 4.30
C HIS A 86 11.48 4.19 5.45
N HIS A 87 10.66 3.17 5.22
CA HIS A 87 10.38 2.15 6.23
C HIS A 87 11.60 1.31 6.59
N GLN A 88 12.52 1.06 5.65
CA GLN A 88 13.81 0.43 5.94
C GLN A 88 14.71 1.37 6.77
N TRP A 89 14.81 2.64 6.39
CA TRP A 89 15.56 3.65 7.14
C TRP A 89 15.05 3.81 8.57
N GLU A 90 13.73 3.82 8.78
CA GLU A 90 13.11 3.85 10.11
C GLU A 90 13.46 2.60 10.93
N LYS A 91 13.39 1.41 10.33
CA LYS A 91 13.78 0.17 11.00
C LYS A 91 15.25 0.20 11.40
N GLU A 92 16.12 0.60 10.48
CA GLU A 92 17.55 0.73 10.75
C GLU A 92 17.84 1.77 11.84
N GLY A 93 17.16 2.92 11.81
CA GLY A 93 17.23 3.93 12.86
C GLY A 93 16.83 3.39 14.23
N ARG A 94 15.75 2.60 14.29
CA ARG A 94 15.33 1.92 15.53
C ARG A 94 16.34 0.89 16.01
N TRP A 95 16.93 0.10 15.11
CA TRP A 95 18.00 -0.85 15.45
C TRP A 95 19.23 -0.14 16.03
N ARG A 96 19.69 0.93 15.37
CA ARG A 96 20.82 1.75 15.84
C ARG A 96 20.54 2.44 17.17
N ASP A 97 19.31 2.85 17.42
CA ASP A 97 18.91 3.43 18.70
C ASP A 97 18.88 2.36 19.82
N HIS A 98 18.33 1.18 19.52
CA HIS A 98 18.32 0.05 20.44
C HIS A 98 19.74 -0.38 20.82
N ASP A 99 20.65 -0.51 19.85
CA ASP A 99 22.05 -0.86 20.09
C ASP A 99 22.76 0.18 20.95
N ARG A 100 22.61 1.47 20.64
CA ARG A 100 23.16 2.54 21.48
C ARG A 100 22.63 2.45 22.90
N ARG A 101 21.32 2.23 23.13
CA ARG A 101 20.78 2.07 24.48
C ARG A 101 21.39 0.88 25.21
N ARG A 102 21.66 -0.23 24.50
CA ARG A 102 22.30 -1.41 25.08
C ARG A 102 23.73 -1.09 25.53
N GLU A 103 24.50 -0.39 24.70
CA GLU A 103 25.85 0.07 25.03
C GLU A 103 25.83 1.03 26.25
N TRP A 104 24.93 2.02 26.27
CA TRP A 104 24.77 2.93 27.41
C TRP A 104 24.49 2.18 28.72
N ARG A 105 23.59 1.19 28.70
CA ARG A 105 23.29 0.36 29.87
C ARG A 105 24.49 -0.47 30.31
N HIS A 106 25.28 -0.98 29.36
CA HIS A 106 26.49 -1.73 29.67
C HIS A 106 27.50 -0.85 30.41
N HIS A 107 27.79 0.34 29.86
CA HIS A 107 28.70 1.30 30.49
C HIS A 107 28.20 1.82 31.84
N GLU A 108 26.90 2.03 32.00
CA GLU A 108 26.32 2.42 33.28
C GLU A 108 26.49 1.31 34.33
N ASN A 109 26.23 0.06 33.96
CA ASN A 109 26.43 -1.09 34.84
C ASN A 109 27.90 -1.27 35.21
N GLU A 110 28.83 -1.11 34.27
CA GLU A 110 30.28 -1.14 34.54
C GLU A 110 30.68 -0.06 35.55
N ARG A 111 30.20 1.17 35.38
CA ARG A 111 30.47 2.27 36.32
C ARG A 111 29.94 1.97 37.71
N ARG A 112 28.70 1.48 37.81
CA ARG A 112 28.09 1.08 39.10
C ARG A 112 28.86 -0.05 39.75
N HIS A 113 29.34 -1.03 38.99
CA HIS A 113 30.18 -2.12 39.50
C HIS A 113 31.50 -1.57 40.06
N TYR A 114 32.17 -0.70 39.32
CA TYR A 114 33.42 -0.08 39.75
C TYR A 114 33.23 0.78 41.02
N GLU A 115 32.16 1.57 41.09
CA GLU A 115 31.84 2.35 42.29
C GLU A 115 31.54 1.47 43.51
N ARG A 116 30.83 0.36 43.31
CA ARG A 116 30.55 -0.61 44.37
C ARG A 116 31.84 -1.26 44.89
N ASP A 117 32.68 -1.77 44.00
CA ASP A 117 33.98 -2.37 44.36
C ASP A 117 34.89 -1.39 45.10
N ARG A 118 34.82 -0.10 44.73
CA ARG A 118 35.57 0.96 45.40
C ARG A 118 35.05 1.21 46.81
N ARG A 119 33.73 1.25 47.01
CA ARG A 119 33.12 1.38 48.35
C ARG A 119 33.44 0.18 49.23
N ASP A 120 33.25 -1.03 48.71
CA ASP A 120 33.54 -2.27 49.45
C ASP A 120 35.02 -2.37 49.87
N ARG A 121 35.94 -1.80 49.08
CA ARG A 121 37.35 -1.66 49.47
C ARG A 121 37.60 -0.59 50.53
N HIS A 122 36.84 0.50 50.50
CA HIS A 122 36.95 1.58 51.48
C HIS A 122 36.40 1.17 52.85
N ASP A 123 35.36 0.32 52.88
CA ASP A 123 34.72 -0.16 54.12
C ASP A 123 35.48 -1.34 54.79
N ARG A 124 36.55 -1.84 54.17
CA ARG A 124 37.40 -2.95 54.68
C ARG A 124 38.70 -2.49 55.37
N TRP A 125 38.94 -1.19 55.47
CA TRP A 125 40.07 -0.57 56.18
C TRP A 125 39.55 0.30 57.32
#